data_AF-A0A7J8VV32-F1
#
_entry.id   AF-A0A7J8VV32-F1
#
_cell.length_a   1.000
_cell.length_b   1.000
_cell.length_c   1.000
_cell.angle_alpha   90.00
_cell.angle_beta   90.00
_cell.angle_gamma   90.00
#
_symmetry.space_group_name_H-M   'P 1'
#
loop_
_entity.id
_entity.type
_entity.pdbx_description
1 polymer ?
#
loop_
_entity_poly.entity_id
_entity_poly.type
_entity_poly.pdbx_seq_one_letter_code
_entity_poly.pdbx_strand_id
1 'polypeptide(L)' 'MTTNKRQGEIGTWQEFQCELKGRFYPEIIEEEARAKLQGITQRGTVGEYVQEFKELMLQVSNVIEKEVLIAFRNGLKS' A
#
# COMPACT_ATOMS: atom_id res chain seq x y z
N MET A 1 -0.43 19.96 -28.05
CA MET A 1 -0.49 20.77 -26.82
C MET A 1 0.11 19.94 -25.70
N THR A 2 1.40 20.14 -25.40
CA THR A 2 2.11 19.42 -24.34
C THR A 2 2.00 20.24 -23.06
N THR A 3 1.11 19.87 -22.16
CA THR A 3 1.08 20.44 -20.81
C THR A 3 2.30 19.93 -20.06
N ASN A 4 3.33 20.77 -20.03
CA ASN A 4 4.48 20.66 -19.15
C ASN A 4 3.97 20.81 -17.71
N LYS A 5 3.79 19.68 -17.02
CA LYS A 5 3.39 19.64 -15.61
C LYS A 5 4.57 20.18 -14.82
N ARG A 6 4.46 21.40 -14.29
CA ARG A 6 5.49 22.02 -13.46
C ARG A 6 5.80 21.05 -12.32
N GLN A 7 7.06 20.66 -12.18
CA GLN A 7 7.55 19.96 -10.99
C GLN A 7 7.24 20.85 -9.77
N GLY A 8 6.19 20.55 -9.02
CA GLY A 8 5.90 21.22 -7.74
C GLY A 8 4.43 21.49 -7.40
N GLU A 9 3.48 21.44 -8.34
CA GLU A 9 2.07 21.64 -8.00
C GLU A 9 1.40 20.29 -7.74
N ILE A 10 1.35 19.89 -6.47
CA ILE A 10 0.55 18.76 -6.01
C ILE A 10 -0.92 19.20 -6.03
N GLY A 11 -1.67 18.78 -7.06
CA GLY A 11 -3.04 19.24 -7.31
C GLY A 11 -4.11 18.35 -6.68
N THR A 12 -3.77 17.12 -6.33
CA THR A 12 -4.68 16.16 -5.69
C THR A 12 -4.04 15.45 -4.51
N TRP A 13 -4.87 14.92 -3.63
CA TRP A 13 -4.43 14.09 -2.50
C TRP A 13 -3.66 12.84 -2.97
N GLN A 14 -4.08 12.21 -4.07
CA GLN A 14 -3.37 11.06 -4.64
C GLN A 14 -1.98 11.44 -5.17
N GLU A 15 -1.85 12.59 -5.83
CA GLU A 15 -0.54 13.11 -6.27
C GLU A 15 0.37 13.42 -5.09
N PHE A 16 -0.18 13.95 -3.99
CA PHE A 16 0.57 14.18 -2.75
C PHE A 16 1.16 12.87 -2.21
N GLN A 17 0.32 11.84 -2.11
CA GLN A 17 0.74 10.54 -1.61
C GLN A 17 1.80 9.89 -2.51
N CYS A 18 1.65 9.98 -3.83
CA CYS A 18 2.64 9.46 -4.78
C CYS A 18 3.99 10.17 -4.69
N GLU A 19 4.02 11.51 -4.66
CA GLU A 19 5.26 12.28 -4.52
C GLU A 19 5.96 12.04 -3.18
N LEU A 20 5.18 11.97 -2.09
CA LEU A 20 5.70 11.67 -0.76
C LEU A 20 6.33 10.27 -0.71
N LYS A 21 5.65 9.26 -1.26
CA LYS A 21 6.19 7.89 -1.35
C LYS A 21 7.42 7.83 -2.26
N GLY A 22 7.38 8.42 -3.46
CA GLY A 22 8.52 8.39 -4.39
C GLY A 22 9.82 9.01 -3.83
N ARG A 23 9.72 9.93 -2.86
CA ARG A 23 10.88 10.56 -2.22
C ARG A 23 11.38 9.83 -0.97
N PHE A 24 10.50 9.14 -0.25
CA PHE A 24 10.80 8.57 1.06
C PHE A 24 10.70 7.03 1.13
N TYR A 25 10.14 6.39 0.09
CA TYR A 25 10.00 4.94 -0.03
C TYR A 25 10.79 4.42 -1.25
N PRO A 26 11.80 3.56 -1.04
CA PRO A 26 12.43 2.81 -2.11
C PRO A 26 11.44 1.82 -2.75
N GLU A 27 11.49 1.68 -4.07
CA GLU A 27 10.63 0.77 -4.86
C GLU A 27 10.70 -0.69 -4.38
N ILE A 28 11.88 -1.15 -3.94
CA ILE A 28 12.09 -2.48 -3.35
C ILE A 28 11.19 -2.69 -2.11
N ILE A 29 10.99 -1.65 -1.30
CA ILE A 29 10.14 -1.73 -0.11
C ILE A 29 8.67 -1.83 -0.50
N GLU A 30 8.25 -1.19 -1.59
CA GLU A 30 6.88 -1.33 -2.10
C GLU A 30 6.62 -2.74 -2.62
N GLU A 31 7.54 -3.33 -3.40
CA GLU A 31 7.42 -4.70 -3.89
C GLU A 31 7.38 -5.71 -2.74
N GLU A 32 8.24 -5.56 -1.73
CA GLU A 32 8.22 -6.39 -0.53
C GLU A 32 6.91 -6.24 0.24
N ALA A 33 6.40 -5.02 0.41
CA ALA A 33 5.13 -4.77 1.07
C ALA A 33 3.98 -5.43 0.31
N ARG A 34 4.00 -5.39 -1.02
CA ARG A 34 3.00 -6.05 -1.87
C ARG A 34 3.05 -7.56 -1.74
N ALA A 35 4.24 -8.16 -1.78
CA ALA A 35 4.41 -9.60 -1.59
C ALA A 35 3.93 -10.04 -0.20
N LYS A 36 4.26 -9.28 0.85
CA LYS A 36 3.76 -9.53 2.22
C LYS A 36 2.24 -9.39 2.31
N LEU A 37 1.65 -8.41 1.64
CA LEU A 37 0.20 -8.18 1.62
C LEU A 37 -0.56 -9.32 0.92
N GLN A 38 -0.01 -9.85 -0.18
CA GLN A 38 -0.57 -11.00 -0.89
C GLN A 38 -0.51 -12.31 -0.07
N GLY A 39 0.53 -12.47 0.75
CA GLY A 39 0.75 -13.65 1.60
C GLY A 39 0.43 -13.46 3.08
N ILE A 40 -0.33 -12.41 3.44
CA ILE A 40 -0.53 -12.04 4.83
C ILE A 40 -1.31 -13.15 5.57
N THR A 41 -0.84 -13.51 6.77
CA THR A 41 -1.46 -14.54 7.61
C THR A 41 -1.47 -14.10 9.08
N GLN A 42 -2.56 -14.36 9.78
CA GLN A 42 -2.70 -14.02 11.19
C GLN A 42 -1.76 -14.89 12.04
N ARG A 43 -0.75 -14.28 12.65
CA ARG A 43 0.16 -14.97 13.57
C ARG A 43 -0.22 -14.78 15.04
N GLY A 44 -0.70 -13.60 15.42
CA GLY A 44 -1.12 -13.24 16.77
C GLY A 44 -2.62 -12.96 16.88
N THR A 45 -2.96 -11.93 17.66
CA THR A 45 -4.34 -11.45 17.81
C THR A 45 -4.88 -10.88 16.51
N VAL A 46 -6.21 -10.82 16.40
CA VAL A 46 -6.87 -10.18 15.26
C VAL A 46 -6.50 -8.68 15.18
N GLY A 47 -6.30 -8.02 16.33
CA GLY A 47 -5.88 -6.63 16.39
C GLY A 47 -4.51 -6.39 15.76
N GLU A 48 -3.52 -7.22 16.11
CA GLU A 48 -2.17 -7.18 15.52
C GLU A 48 -2.20 -7.48 14.01
N TYR A 49 -3.02 -8.45 13.60
CA TYR A 49 -3.20 -8.78 12.19
C TYR A 49 -3.80 -7.61 11.38
N VAL A 50 -4.85 -6.98 11.90
CA VAL A 50 -5.47 -5.80 11.26
C VAL A 50 -4.50 -4.63 11.20
N GLN A 51 -3.64 -4.46 12.21
CA GLN A 51 -2.62 -3.42 12.23
C GLN A 51 -1.54 -3.66 11.16
N GLU A 52 -0.97 -4.87 11.09
CA GLU A 52 0.02 -5.25 10.06
C GLU A 52 -0.56 -5.07 8.65
N PHE A 53 -1.81 -5.48 8.44
CA PHE A 53 -2.50 -5.30 7.17
C PHE A 53 -2.62 -3.82 6.75
N LYS A 54 -3.01 -2.93 7.67
CA LYS A 54 -3.12 -1.49 7.41
C LYS A 54 -1.76 -0.86 7.08
N GLU A 55 -0.72 -1.25 7.80
CA GLU A 55 0.64 -0.76 7.55
C GLU A 55 1.16 -1.19 6.18
N LEU A 56 0.88 -2.42 5.75
CA LEU A 56 1.24 -2.90 4.41
C LEU A 56 0.44 -2.18 3.32
N MET A 57 -0.85 -1.94 3.51
CA MET A 57 -1.68 -1.16 2.58
C MET A 57 -1.17 0.27 2.40
N LEU A 58 -0.65 0.89 3.45
CA LEU A 58 -0.07 2.24 3.35
C LEU A 58 1.22 2.28 2.53
N GLN A 59 1.95 1.16 2.44
CA GLN A 59 3.21 1.08 1.71
C GLN A 59 3.02 0.81 0.21
N VAL A 60 1.86 0.31 -0.21
CA VAL A 60 1.56 0.01 -1.63
C VAL A 60 0.81 1.17 -2.29
N SER A 61 1.24 1.59 -3.47
CA SER A 61 0.77 2.83 -4.13
C SER A 61 -0.48 2.63 -5.00
N ASN A 62 -0.70 1.41 -5.50
CA ASN A 62 -1.83 1.05 -6.36
C ASN A 62 -2.45 -0.29 -5.93
N VAL A 63 -3.21 -0.26 -4.85
CA VAL A 63 -3.82 -1.46 -4.27
C VAL A 63 -5.10 -1.80 -5.03
N ILE A 64 -5.21 -3.03 -5.55
CA ILE A 64 -6.48 -3.54 -6.06
C ILE A 64 -7.28 -4.01 -4.84
N GLU A 65 -8.17 -3.15 -4.35
CA GLU A 65 -8.92 -3.35 -3.09
C GLU A 65 -9.56 -4.74 -3.00
N LYS A 66 -10.16 -5.22 -4.09
CA LYS A 66 -10.75 -6.56 -4.15
C LYS A 66 -9.75 -7.69 -3.89
N GLU A 67 -8.57 -7.65 -4.49
CA GLU A 67 -7.55 -8.70 -4.34
C GLU A 67 -7.00 -8.71 -2.92
N VAL A 68 -6.80 -7.52 -2.35
CA VAL A 68 -6.25 -7.37 -1.01
C VAL A 68 -7.26 -7.76 0.07
N LEU A 69 -8.55 -7.50 -0.15
CA LEU A 69 -9.61 -8.03 0.73
C LEU A 69 -9.71 -9.55 0.68
N ILE A 70 -9.46 -10.18 -0.47
CA ILE A 70 -9.40 -11.64 -0.58
C ILE A 70 -8.19 -12.17 0.21
N ALA A 71 -7.01 -11.56 0.06
CA ALA A 71 -5.83 -11.94 0.83
C ALA A 71 -6.06 -11.80 2.33
N PHE A 72 -6.69 -10.70 2.77
CA PHE A 72 -7.08 -10.49 4.16
C PHE A 72 -8.00 -11.60 4.68
N ARG A 73 -9.04 -11.95 3.92
CA ARG A 73 -9.98 -12.98 4.34
C ARG A 73 -9.34 -14.36 4.45
N ASN A 74 -8.46 -14.69 3.49
CA ASN A 74 -7.78 -15.98 3.45
C ASN A 74 -6.70 -16.11 4.54
N GLY A 75 -6.10 -14.99 4.95
CA GLY A 75 -5.07 -14.94 5.98
C GLY A 75 -5.60 -15.00 7.41
N LEU A 76 -6.90 -14.79 7.62
CA LEU A 76 -7.51 -14.79 8.94
C LEU A 76 -7.58 -16.21 9.52
N LYS A 77 -7.16 -16.40 10.78
CA LYS A 77 -7.30 -17.69 11.46
C LYS A 77 -8.73 -17.86 11.96
N SER A 78 -9.28 -19.06 11.76
CA SER A 78 -10.55 -19.49 12.37
C SER A 78 -10.38 -19.96 13.80
#